data_AF-A0A060PXU2-F1
#
_entry.id   AF-A0A060PXU2-F1
#
_cell.length_a   1.000
_cell.length_b   1.000
_cell.length_c   1.000
_cell.angle_alpha   90.00
_cell.angle_beta   90.00
_cell.angle_gamma   90.00
#
_symmetry.space_group_name_H-M   'P 1'
#
loop_
_entity.id
_entity.type
_entity.pdbx_description
1 polymer ?
#
loop_
_entity_poly.entity_id
_entity_poly.type
_entity_poly.pdbx_seq_one_letter_code
_entity_poly.pdbx_strand_id
1 'polypeptide(L)'
;MQTRIAQLPVKKKISLEVIKGGHQKSRKANIEVKYMKGYIPIRAPYIYGSKDTAHKISDKIPVYVVSAKETNPPEGLETIDWTLLTNVPVNNTLDAIERINWYKLRWKIEEYFRVLKSGCKNLFKIFVTGEK
;
A
#
# COMPACT_ATOMS: atom_id res chain seq x y z
N MET A 1 16.37 -4.47 -4.47
CA MET A 1 15.66 -3.17 -4.51
C MET A 1 15.42 -2.59 -3.13
N GLN A 2 14.87 -3.37 -2.18
CA GLN A 2 14.71 -2.97 -0.78
C GLN A 2 16.02 -2.43 -0.15
N THR A 3 17.17 -3.02 -0.48
CA THR A 3 18.48 -2.62 0.06
C THR A 3 18.90 -1.20 -0.28
N ARG A 4 18.55 -0.68 -1.47
CA ARG A 4 18.94 0.69 -1.89
C ARG A 4 18.06 1.77 -1.25
N ILE A 5 16.78 1.49 -1.02
CA ILE A 5 15.85 2.44 -0.42
C ILE A 5 16.15 2.63 1.08
N ALA A 6 16.56 1.56 1.76
CA ALA A 6 16.98 1.61 3.16
C ALA A 6 18.18 2.57 3.38
N GLN A 7 19.10 2.63 2.42
CA GLN A 7 20.31 3.45 2.46
C GLN A 7 20.09 4.93 2.08
N LEU A 8 18.90 5.31 1.62
CA LEU A 8 18.63 6.71 1.27
C LEU A 8 18.49 7.59 2.52
N PRO A 9 18.96 8.84 2.44
CA PRO A 9 18.77 9.79 3.54
C PRO A 9 17.28 10.02 3.77
N VAL A 10 16.90 10.09 5.04
CA VAL A 10 15.54 10.47 5.46
C VAL A 10 15.28 11.89 4.97
N LYS A 11 14.28 12.07 4.11
CA LYS A 11 13.98 13.39 3.55
C LYS A 11 13.03 14.19 4.45
N LYS A 12 12.13 13.52 5.18
CA LYS A 12 11.20 14.18 6.10
C LYS A 12 10.66 13.22 7.16
N LYS A 13 10.35 13.76 8.34
CA LYS A 13 9.54 13.13 9.38
C LYS A 13 8.14 13.72 9.35
N ILE A 14 7.12 12.87 9.28
CA ILE A 14 5.71 13.25 9.31
C ILE A 14 5.01 12.52 10.45
N SER A 15 4.01 13.14 11.07
CA SER A 15 3.11 12.44 11.99
C SER A 15 1.88 11.96 11.22
N LEU A 16 1.67 10.64 11.13
CA LEU A 16 0.42 10.09 10.62
C LEU A 16 -0.49 9.68 11.76
N GLU A 17 -1.77 10.03 11.65
CA GLU A 17 -2.81 9.51 12.52
C GLU A 17 -3.25 8.14 12.01
N VAL A 18 -2.93 7.09 12.77
CA VAL A 18 -3.33 5.72 12.46
C VAL A 18 -4.75 5.54 12.99
N ILE A 19 -5.69 5.31 12.06
CA ILE A 19 -7.10 5.11 12.38
C ILE A 19 -7.27 3.69 12.95
N LYS A 20 -8.18 3.53 13.91
CA LYS A 20 -8.51 2.27 14.59
C LYS A 20 -8.81 1.15 13.59
N GLY A 21 -7.94 0.14 13.53
CA GLY A 21 -8.17 -1.14 12.86
C GLY A 21 -8.38 -2.23 13.91
N GLY A 22 -9.61 -2.73 14.07
CA GLY A 22 -9.90 -3.81 15.02
C GLY A 22 -9.67 -3.43 16.51
N HIS A 23 -8.77 -4.15 17.18
CA HIS A 23 -8.49 -4.05 18.64
C HIS A 23 -7.58 -2.88 19.06
N GLN A 24 -7.04 -2.09 18.13
CA GLN A 24 -6.02 -1.09 18.45
C GLN A 24 -6.60 0.34 18.55
N LYS A 25 -6.24 1.10 19.59
CA LYS A 25 -6.64 2.51 19.76
C LYS A 25 -5.96 3.39 18.71
N SER A 26 -6.61 4.49 18.29
CA SER A 26 -6.00 5.48 17.41
C SER A 26 -4.73 6.04 18.03
N ARG A 27 -3.67 6.16 17.24
CA ARG A 27 -2.37 6.64 17.70
C ARG A 27 -1.69 7.52 16.66
N LYS A 28 -0.90 8.49 17.12
CA LYS A 28 -0.01 9.28 16.26
C LYS A 28 1.29 8.50 16.08
N ALA A 29 1.60 8.14 14.85
CA ALA A 29 2.83 7.46 14.46
C ALA A 29 3.77 8.47 13.80
N ASN A 30 4.98 8.60 14.33
CA ASN A 30 6.03 9.40 13.69
C ASN A 30 6.67 8.57 12.61
N ILE A 31 6.59 9.00 11.36
CA ILE A 31 7.00 8.25 10.19
C ILE A 31 8.08 9.00 9.43
N GLU A 32 9.15 8.28 9.12
CA GLU A 32 10.20 8.71 8.22
C GLU A 32 9.80 8.38 6.78
N VAL A 33 9.83 9.41 5.95
CA VAL A 33 9.50 9.30 4.53
C VAL A 33 10.79 9.39 3.72
N LYS A 34 10.98 8.39 2.85
CA LYS A 34 12.03 8.32 1.85
C LYS A 34 11.37 8.14 0.49
N TYR A 35 11.91 8.79 -0.54
CA TYR A 35 11.44 8.57 -1.91
C TYR A 35 12.58 8.62 -2.90
N MET A 36 12.44 7.84 -3.97
CA MET A 36 13.38 7.84 -5.09
C MET A 36 12.68 7.51 -6.41
N LYS A 37 13.29 7.97 -7.49
CA LYS A 37 13.03 7.42 -8.83
C LYS A 37 14.01 6.28 -9.07
N GLY A 38 13.49 5.14 -9.52
CA GLY A 38 14.27 3.94 -9.77
C GLY A 38 13.81 3.25 -11.04
N TYR A 39 14.48 2.15 -11.36
CA TYR A 39 14.12 1.30 -12.48
C TYR A 39 13.93 -0.12 -11.99
N ILE A 40 12.85 -0.75 -12.44
CA ILE A 40 12.54 -2.15 -12.14
C ILE A 40 12.74 -2.98 -13.40
N PRO A 41 13.60 -4.01 -13.36
CA PRO A 41 13.58 -5.02 -14.40
C PRO A 41 12.31 -5.84 -14.24
N ILE A 42 11.40 -5.76 -15.21
CA ILE A 42 10.24 -6.66 -15.26
C ILE A 42 10.62 -7.86 -16.13
N ARG A 43 10.41 -9.06 -15.60
CA ARG A 43 10.48 -10.27 -16.41
C ARG A 43 9.10 -10.45 -17.04
N ALA A 44 9.02 -10.35 -18.36
CA ALA A 44 7.78 -10.64 -19.07
C ALA A 44 7.41 -12.13 -18.87
N PRO A 45 6.19 -12.46 -18.41
CA PRO A 45 5.75 -13.83 -18.31
C PRO A 45 5.52 -14.44 -19.69
N TYR A 46 5.94 -15.69 -19.86
CA TYR A 46 5.75 -16.54 -21.03
C TYR A 46 4.26 -16.85 -21.21
N ILE A 47 3.47 -15.94 -21.76
CA ILE A 47 2.06 -16.24 -22.08
C ILE A 47 1.89 -16.50 -23.59
N TYR A 48 2.75 -15.93 -24.45
CA TYR A 48 2.72 -16.13 -25.90
C TYR A 48 4.12 -16.03 -26.57
N GLY A 49 5.07 -16.90 -26.20
CA GLY A 49 6.40 -16.95 -26.84
C GLY A 49 6.87 -18.39 -27.04
N SER A 50 7.71 -18.66 -28.04
CA SER A 50 8.28 -19.99 -28.28
C SER A 50 9.31 -20.36 -27.20
N LYS A 51 9.49 -21.65 -26.91
CA LYS A 51 10.40 -22.18 -25.87
C LYS A 51 11.88 -21.79 -26.07
N ASP A 52 12.26 -21.30 -27.26
CA ASP A 52 13.64 -21.05 -27.65
C ASP A 52 14.11 -19.58 -27.49
N THR A 53 13.24 -18.64 -27.13
CA THR A 53 13.66 -17.26 -26.87
C THR A 53 14.14 -17.12 -25.43
N ALA A 54 15.47 -17.23 -25.24
CA ALA A 54 16.15 -16.89 -23.99
C ALA A 54 15.56 -15.58 -23.41
N HIS A 55 15.18 -15.61 -22.12
CA HIS A 55 14.56 -14.48 -21.42
C HIS A 55 15.43 -13.22 -21.54
N LYS A 56 15.18 -12.39 -22.57
CA LYS A 56 15.70 -11.02 -22.56
C LYS A 56 14.97 -10.34 -21.41
N ILE A 57 15.73 -9.94 -20.39
CA ILE A 57 15.28 -8.95 -19.40
C ILE A 57 15.05 -7.66 -20.20
N SER A 58 13.87 -7.55 -20.83
CA SER A 58 13.50 -6.41 -21.64
C SER A 58 12.95 -5.32 -20.75
N ASP A 59 13.51 -4.13 -20.94
CA ASP A 59 13.06 -2.82 -20.48
C ASP A 59 12.95 -2.63 -18.97
N LYS A 60 13.99 -1.96 -18.45
CA LYS A 60 13.98 -1.29 -17.15
C LYS A 60 12.85 -0.26 -17.13
N ILE A 61 11.76 -0.55 -16.45
CA ILE A 61 10.63 0.38 -16.35
C ILE A 61 10.93 1.42 -15.26
N PRO A 62 10.85 2.73 -15.57
CA PRO A 62 11.00 3.76 -14.56
C PRO A 62 9.81 3.71 -13.60
N VAL A 63 10.11 3.70 -12.31
CA VAL A 63 9.10 3.76 -11.24
C VAL A 63 9.53 4.76 -10.19
N TYR A 64 8.55 5.25 -9.45
CA TYR A 64 8.77 6.00 -8.23
C TYR A 64 8.53 5.08 -7.04
N VAL A 65 9.41 5.18 -6.05
CA VAL A 65 9.32 4.40 -4.82
C VAL A 65 9.18 5.35 -3.64
N VAL A 66 8.19 5.10 -2.80
CA VAL A 66 7.97 5.83 -1.55
C VAL A 66 8.04 4.83 -0.40
N SER A 67 8.95 5.05 0.54
CA SER A 67 9.04 4.29 1.77
C SER A 67 8.59 5.15 2.94
N ALA A 68 7.74 4.59 3.77
CA ALA A 68 7.17 5.19 4.97
C ALA A 68 7.41 4.22 6.13
N LYS A 69 8.37 4.55 7.00
CA LYS A 69 8.74 3.71 8.13
C LYS A 69 8.49 4.43 9.45
N GLU A 70 7.83 3.75 10.37
CA GLU A 70 7.58 4.26 11.71
C GLU A 70 8.87 4.32 12.54
N THR A 71 9.07 5.47 13.17
CA THR A 71 10.12 5.73 14.14
C THR A 71 9.55 5.67 15.55
N ASN A 72 10.25 4.97 16.43
CA ASN A 72 9.86 4.75 17.81
C ASN A 72 8.47 4.09 17.94
N PRO A 73 8.29 2.87 17.37
CA PRO A 73 7.04 2.15 17.52
C PRO A 73 6.76 1.81 18.99
N PRO A 74 5.51 1.88 19.45
CA PRO A 74 5.12 1.42 20.78
C PRO A 74 5.33 -0.09 20.91
N GLU A 75 5.79 -0.50 22.09
CA GLU A 75 6.12 -1.88 22.40
C GLU A 75 4.91 -2.80 22.27
N GLY A 76 5.07 -3.95 21.61
CA GLY A 76 4.01 -4.94 21.41
C GLY A 76 2.99 -4.62 20.32
N LEU A 77 3.18 -3.56 19.53
CA LEU A 77 2.29 -3.19 18.43
C LEU A 77 2.96 -3.37 17.06
N GLU A 78 2.17 -3.75 16.05
CA GLU A 78 2.67 -3.81 14.67
C GLU A 78 3.13 -2.43 14.19
N THR A 79 4.35 -2.41 13.67
CA THR A 79 5.05 -1.20 13.20
C THR A 79 4.65 -0.89 11.77
N ILE A 80 4.46 0.38 11.44
CA ILE A 80 4.23 0.76 10.04
C ILE A 80 5.55 0.70 9.26
N ASP A 81 5.65 -0.22 8.31
CA ASP A 81 6.72 -0.25 7.31
C ASP A 81 6.11 -0.46 5.92
N TRP A 82 5.84 0.64 5.23
CA TRP A 82 5.27 0.61 3.88
C TRP A 82 6.32 0.96 2.85
N THR A 83 6.38 0.15 1.78
CA THR A 83 7.10 0.47 0.56
C THR A 83 6.12 0.47 -0.61
N LEU A 84 5.87 1.64 -1.15
CA LEU A 84 4.92 1.88 -2.23
C LEU A 84 5.67 2.05 -3.54
N LEU A 85 5.29 1.27 -4.55
CA LEU A 85 5.72 1.46 -5.93
C LEU A 85 4.62 2.18 -6.69
N THR A 86 4.96 3.26 -7.38
CA THR A 86 4.00 4.04 -8.14
C THR A 86 4.59 4.52 -9.46
N ASN A 87 3.73 4.63 -10.47
CA ASN A 87 4.04 5.28 -11.73
C ASN A 87 3.82 6.81 -11.67
N VAL A 88 3.22 7.32 -10.59
CA VAL A 88 2.94 8.75 -10.41
C VAL A 88 4.22 9.49 -9.97
N PRO A 89 4.61 10.60 -10.63
CA PRO A 89 5.88 11.29 -10.36
C PRO A 89 6.01 11.86 -8.95
N VAL A 90 6.91 11.30 -8.13
CA VAL A 90 7.24 11.81 -6.78
C VAL A 90 8.51 12.64 -6.85
N ASN A 91 8.35 13.95 -7.00
CA ASN A 91 9.47 14.89 -7.16
C ASN A 91 9.83 15.55 -5.83
N ASN A 92 8.82 15.81 -4.99
CA ASN A 92 9.00 16.50 -3.72
C ASN A 92 8.42 15.68 -2.55
N THR A 93 8.54 16.21 -1.34
CA THR A 93 8.07 15.55 -0.12
C THR A 93 6.54 15.57 0.00
N LEU A 94 5.86 16.60 -0.48
CA LEU A 94 4.39 16.70 -0.47
C LEU A 94 3.77 15.63 -1.35
N ASP A 95 4.34 15.39 -2.53
CA ASP A 95 3.99 14.31 -3.44
C ASP A 95 4.08 12.95 -2.73
N ALA A 96 5.16 12.70 -1.98
CA ALA A 96 5.33 11.45 -1.25
C ALA A 96 4.26 11.30 -0.15
N ILE A 97 3.97 12.37 0.58
CA ILE A 97 2.92 12.40 1.62
C ILE A 97 1.54 12.14 1.01
N GLU A 98 1.24 12.74 -0.13
CA GLU A 98 -0.02 12.51 -0.84
C GLU A 98 -0.20 11.03 -1.18
N ARG A 99 0.85 10.36 -1.66
CA ARG A 99 0.78 8.93 -2.01
C ARG A 99 0.61 8.05 -0.79
N ILE A 100 1.23 8.41 0.33
CA ILE A 100 1.00 7.76 1.62
C ILE A 100 -0.45 7.98 2.09
N ASN A 101 -1.00 9.19 1.91
CA ASN A 101 -2.40 9.49 2.25
C ASN A 101 -3.39 8.70 1.39
N TRP A 102 -3.12 8.52 0.09
CA TRP A 102 -3.93 7.64 -0.76
C TRP A 102 -3.84 6.19 -0.28
N TYR A 103 -2.63 5.71 0.05
CA TYR A 103 -2.45 4.36 0.54
C TYR A 103 -3.11 4.10 1.89
N LYS A 104 -3.16 5.11 2.77
CA LYS A 104 -3.89 5.06 4.06
C LYS A 104 -5.37 4.69 3.87
N LEU A 105 -5.97 5.08 2.75
CA LEU A 105 -7.37 4.78 2.44
C LEU A 105 -7.60 3.34 1.97
N ARG A 106 -6.55 2.54 1.76
CA ARG A 106 -6.67 1.14 1.32
C ARG A 106 -7.62 0.33 2.20
N TRP A 107 -7.63 0.56 3.52
CA TRP A 107 -8.53 -0.13 4.44
C TRP A 107 -10.02 0.16 4.22
N LYS A 108 -10.38 1.31 3.64
CA LYS A 108 -11.79 1.63 3.36
C LYS A 108 -12.42 0.64 2.37
N ILE A 109 -11.63 0.10 1.44
CA ILE A 109 -12.14 -0.89 0.49
C ILE A 109 -12.51 -2.20 1.19
N GLU A 110 -11.79 -2.57 2.25
CA GLU A 110 -12.09 -3.77 3.03
C GLU A 110 -13.36 -3.60 3.85
N GLU A 111 -13.58 -2.41 4.40
CA GLU A 111 -14.83 -2.07 5.08
C GLU A 111 -16.02 -2.13 4.12
N TYR A 112 -15.87 -1.57 2.90
CA TYR A 112 -16.88 -1.70 1.85
C TYR A 112 -17.20 -3.17 1.53
N PHE A 113 -16.17 -3.99 1.29
CA PHE A 113 -16.37 -5.42 1.03
C PHE A 113 -16.90 -6.19 2.23
N ARG A 114 -16.59 -5.76 3.46
CA ARG A 114 -17.17 -6.33 4.68
C ARG A 114 -18.66 -6.07 4.72
N VAL A 115 -19.10 -4.83 4.52
CA VAL A 115 -20.53 -4.47 4.46
C VAL A 115 -21.22 -5.21 3.32
N LEU A 116 -20.61 -5.33 2.14
CA LEU A 116 -21.18 -6.08 1.03
C LEU A 116 -21.35 -7.57 1.39
N LYS A 117 -20.37 -8.18 2.06
CA LYS A 117 -20.40 -9.62 2.44
C LYS A 117 -21.26 -9.91 3.67
N SER A 118 -21.38 -8.99 4.63
CA SER A 118 -22.15 -9.18 5.88
C SER A 118 -23.54 -8.55 5.84
N GLY A 119 -23.71 -7.42 5.15
CA GLY A 119 -24.96 -6.67 5.05
C GLY A 119 -26.01 -7.33 4.16
N CYS A 120 -25.59 -8.03 3.10
CA CYS A 120 -26.52 -8.79 2.24
C CYS A 120 -27.03 -10.10 2.84
N LYS A 121 -26.55 -10.54 4.01
CA LYS A 121 -27.13 -11.70 4.72
C LYS A 121 -28.39 -11.37 5.51
N ASN A 122 -28.53 -10.13 5.98
CA ASN A 122 -29.71 -9.72 6.76
C ASN A 122 -30.84 -9.17 5.90
N LEU A 123 -30.54 -8.60 4.73
CA LEU A 123 -31.59 -8.11 3.81
C LEU A 123 -32.33 -9.24 3.08
N PHE A 124 -31.75 -10.44 2.97
CA PHE A 124 -32.41 -11.62 2.41
C PHE A 124 -33.33 -12.37 3.38
N LYS A 125 -33.40 -11.95 4.65
CA LYS A 125 -34.26 -12.59 5.66
C LYS A 125 -35.58 -11.86 5.92
N ILE A 126 -35.82 -10.73 5.24
CA ILE A 126 -37.06 -9.93 5.40
C ILE A 126 -38.07 -10.19 4.25
N PHE A 127 -37.69 -10.95 3.20
CA PHE A 127 -38.59 -11.27 2.08
C PHE A 127 -39.10 -12.72 2.05
N VAL A 128 -39.19 -13.40 3.20
CA VAL A 128 -39.96 -14.65 3.31
C VAL A 128 -40.76 -14.67 4.62
N THR A 129 -41.77 -13.82 4.71
CA THR A 129 -42.93 -14.11 5.56
C THR A 129 -44.13 -13.33 5.05
N GLY A 130 -45.11 -14.05 4.48
CA GLY A 130 -46.47 -13.53 4.33
C GLY A 130 -47.10 -13.68 2.95
N GLU A 131 -47.40 -14.91 2.52
CA GLU A 131 -48.63 -15.18 1.78
C GLU A 131 -49.25 -16.50 2.31
N LYS A 132 -50.37 -16.36 3.03
CA LYS A 132 -51.44 -17.34 3.19
C LYS A 132 -52.75 -16.58 3.05
#